data_AF-A0A1Y1YHE3-F1
#
_entry.id   AF-A0A1Y1YHE3-F1
#
_cell.length_a   1.000
_cell.length_b   1.000
_cell.length_c   1.000
_cell.angle_alpha   90.00
_cell.angle_beta   90.00
_cell.angle_gamma   90.00
#
_symmetry.space_group_name_H-M   'P 1'
#
loop_
_entity.id
_entity.type
_entity.pdbx_description
1 polymer ?
#
loop_
_entity_poly.entity_id
_entity_poly.type
_entity_poly.pdbx_seq_one_letter_code
_entity_poly.pdbx_strand_id
1 'polypeptide(L)'
;MLAALSQSEVDTTNQLSYTENGAIGYKTSGKELLDINFAISSMRNMNEEDIRKIFKNCRRVLAKEDFRICLELLSQNHIDIARAVLSLVPEYGRWDDLFGLMKGNLQDDVFKIVKNQLKKDKINMNENKSISLCAKWMPSGNILQKKQDN
;
A
#
# COMPACT_ATOMS: atom_id res chain seq x y z
N MET A 1 41.80 7.38 -6.61
CA MET A 1 41.22 6.35 -7.49
C MET A 1 39.89 5.92 -6.88
N LEU A 2 38.85 6.73 -7.10
CA LEU A 2 37.49 6.48 -6.60
C LEU A 2 36.76 5.64 -7.63
N ALA A 3 36.35 4.45 -7.22
CA ALA A 3 35.67 3.47 -8.06
C ALA A 3 34.23 3.87 -8.37
N ALA A 4 33.82 3.51 -9.58
CA ALA A 4 32.55 3.78 -10.21
C ALA A 4 31.32 3.41 -9.34
N LEU A 5 30.40 4.36 -9.23
CA LEU A 5 28.98 4.08 -9.11
C LEU A 5 28.33 4.66 -10.36
N SER A 6 28.00 3.78 -11.31
CA SER A 6 27.14 4.12 -12.43
C SER A 6 25.79 4.54 -11.86
N GLN A 7 25.53 5.85 -11.84
CA GLN A 7 24.16 6.32 -11.86
C GLN A 7 23.58 5.75 -13.16
N SER A 8 22.62 4.84 -13.04
CA SER A 8 21.79 4.44 -14.17
C SER A 8 21.16 5.72 -14.71
N GLU A 9 21.63 6.23 -15.84
CA GLU A 9 21.02 7.32 -16.58
C GLU A 9 19.59 6.87 -16.92
N VAL A 10 18.64 7.29 -16.09
CA VAL A 10 17.22 7.17 -16.41
C VAL A 10 17.01 8.11 -17.58
N ASP A 11 16.69 7.55 -18.75
CA ASP A 11 16.41 8.30 -19.97
C ASP A 11 15.19 9.23 -19.76
N THR A 12 15.46 10.46 -19.33
CA THR A 12 14.45 11.49 -19.03
C THR A 12 13.88 12.15 -20.29
N THR A 13 14.40 11.82 -21.48
CA THR A 13 14.01 12.49 -22.74
C THR A 13 12.53 12.27 -23.08
N ASN A 14 11.93 11.18 -22.61
CA ASN A 14 10.54 10.84 -22.90
C ASN A 14 9.52 11.39 -21.89
N GLN A 15 9.97 12.08 -20.83
CA GLN A 15 9.13 12.61 -19.75
C GLN A 15 8.90 14.12 -19.81
N LEU A 16 9.50 14.85 -20.74
CA LEU A 16 9.31 16.29 -20.87
C LEU A 16 8.11 16.63 -21.77
N SER A 17 7.33 17.62 -21.38
CA SER A 17 6.22 18.21 -22.13
C SER A 17 6.49 19.69 -22.38
N TYR A 18 6.01 20.19 -23.51
CA TYR A 18 6.10 21.61 -23.86
C TYR A 18 4.69 22.18 -23.88
N THR A 19 4.49 23.28 -23.18
CA THR A 19 3.25 24.05 -23.26
C THR A 19 3.21 24.86 -24.57
N GLU A 20 2.04 25.33 -24.96
CA GLU A 20 1.84 26.09 -26.22
C GLU A 20 2.66 27.39 -26.28
N ASN A 21 3.03 27.95 -25.12
CA ASN A 21 3.91 29.10 -24.97
C ASN A 21 5.39 28.73 -24.79
N GLY A 22 5.78 27.47 -25.05
CA GLY A 22 7.17 27.01 -25.04
C GLY A 22 7.78 26.77 -23.66
N ALA A 23 6.99 26.76 -22.59
CA ALA A 23 7.50 26.41 -21.26
C ALA A 23 7.70 24.89 -21.14
N ILE A 24 8.77 24.50 -20.44
CA ILE A 24 9.14 23.11 -20.23
C ILE A 24 8.48 22.60 -18.96
N GLY A 25 7.73 21.51 -19.06
CA GLY A 25 7.14 20.77 -17.95
C GLY A 25 7.47 19.28 -18.01
N TYR A 26 7.05 18.54 -17.00
CA TYR A 26 7.04 17.08 -17.03
C TYR A 26 5.67 16.57 -17.52
N LYS A 27 5.65 15.48 -18.28
CA LYS A 27 4.43 14.79 -18.75
C LYS A 27 3.61 14.22 -17.60
N THR A 28 4.26 13.89 -16.49
CA THR A 28 3.68 13.30 -15.28
C THR A 28 4.50 13.76 -14.08
N SER A 29 3.85 13.92 -12.93
CA SER A 29 4.48 14.16 -11.63
C SER A 29 5.09 12.89 -11.02
N GLY A 30 4.90 11.73 -11.65
CA GLY A 30 5.23 10.42 -11.10
C GLY A 30 4.25 9.93 -10.03
N LYS A 31 3.21 10.72 -9.70
CA LYS A 31 2.15 10.36 -8.75
C LYS A 31 0.81 10.43 -9.46
N GLU A 32 0.21 9.27 -9.70
CA GLU A 32 -1.00 9.14 -10.53
C GLU A 32 -2.17 9.98 -10.02
N LEU A 33 -2.28 10.19 -8.71
CA LEU A 33 -3.33 11.04 -8.11
C LEU A 33 -3.15 12.52 -8.37
N LEU A 34 -1.90 12.97 -8.30
CA LEU A 34 -1.57 14.35 -8.57
C LEU A 34 -1.77 14.64 -10.06
N ASP A 35 -1.41 13.70 -10.92
CA ASP A 35 -1.63 13.79 -12.37
C ASP A 35 -3.11 13.83 -12.73
N ILE A 36 -3.96 13.03 -12.07
CA ILE A 36 -5.41 13.13 -12.25
C ILE A 36 -5.90 14.51 -11.82
N ASN A 37 -5.49 15.01 -10.65
CA ASN A 37 -5.94 16.32 -10.16
C ASN A 37 -5.64 17.44 -11.18
N PHE A 38 -4.49 17.37 -11.86
CA PHE A 38 -4.16 18.30 -12.95
C PHE A 38 -4.93 18.02 -14.24
N ALA A 39 -5.23 16.75 -14.54
CA ALA A 39 -5.98 16.34 -15.73
C ALA A 39 -7.51 16.52 -15.63
N ILE A 40 -8.08 16.79 -14.45
CA ILE A 40 -9.54 16.94 -14.26
C ILE A 40 -10.19 17.89 -15.30
N SER A 41 -9.51 18.99 -15.64
CA SER A 41 -10.04 19.97 -16.58
C SER A 41 -10.14 19.45 -18.02
N SER A 42 -9.25 18.56 -18.45
CA SER A 42 -9.25 17.93 -19.78
C SER A 42 -10.13 16.67 -19.81
N MET A 43 -10.38 16.05 -18.65
CA MET A 43 -11.29 14.90 -18.51
C MET A 43 -12.76 15.23 -18.78
N ARG A 44 -13.14 16.52 -18.80
CA ARG A 44 -14.53 16.96 -19.08
C ARG A 44 -15.06 16.50 -20.44
N ASN A 45 -14.16 16.25 -21.40
CA ASN A 45 -14.51 15.78 -22.74
C ASN A 45 -14.21 14.29 -22.96
N MET A 46 -13.80 13.57 -21.90
CA MET A 46 -13.55 12.14 -21.97
C MET A 46 -14.86 11.36 -21.83
N ASN A 47 -14.92 10.19 -22.46
CA ASN A 47 -16.05 9.28 -22.29
C ASN A 47 -16.03 8.63 -20.90
N GLU A 48 -17.18 8.12 -20.49
CA GLU A 48 -17.37 7.55 -19.16
C GLU A 48 -16.51 6.29 -18.91
N GLU A 49 -16.26 5.46 -19.92
CA GLU A 49 -15.45 4.25 -19.77
C GLU A 49 -13.99 4.57 -19.46
N ASP A 50 -13.42 5.57 -20.13
CA ASP A 50 -12.04 6.01 -19.91
C ASP A 50 -11.88 6.68 -18.55
N ILE A 51 -12.87 7.46 -18.11
CA ILE A 51 -12.90 8.01 -16.75
C ILE A 51 -12.94 6.87 -15.72
N ARG A 52 -13.81 5.86 -15.90
CA ARG A 52 -13.88 4.69 -15.01
C ARG A 52 -12.57 3.92 -14.95
N LYS A 53 -11.87 3.78 -16.07
CA LYS A 53 -10.57 3.09 -16.14
C LYS A 53 -9.49 3.84 -15.36
N ILE A 54 -9.42 5.16 -15.51
CA ILE A 54 -8.51 6.04 -14.77
C ILE A 54 -8.76 5.94 -13.26
N PHE A 55 -10.01 6.07 -12.82
CA PHE A 55 -10.36 5.98 -11.40
C PHE A 55 -10.17 4.58 -10.81
N LYS A 56 -10.40 3.51 -11.59
CA LYS A 56 -10.15 2.12 -11.15
C LYS A 56 -8.67 1.86 -10.90
N ASN A 57 -7.79 2.42 -11.75
CA ASN A 57 -6.35 2.34 -11.58
C ASN A 57 -5.91 3.15 -10.36
N CYS A 58 -6.40 4.39 -10.20
CA CYS A 58 -6.09 5.18 -9.02
C CYS A 58 -6.63 4.62 -7.71
N ARG A 59 -7.81 3.99 -7.70
CA ARG A 59 -8.34 3.32 -6.49
C ARG A 59 -7.46 2.16 -6.03
N ARG A 60 -6.77 1.47 -6.94
CA ARG A 60 -5.80 0.43 -6.57
C ARG A 60 -4.60 1.01 -5.85
N VAL A 61 -4.14 2.19 -6.27
CA VAL A 61 -2.97 2.90 -5.71
C VAL A 61 -3.33 3.62 -4.38
N LEU A 62 -4.47 4.32 -4.35
CA LEU A 62 -5.01 5.06 -3.20
C LEU A 62 -5.24 4.23 -1.94
N ALA A 63 -5.55 2.94 -2.08
CA ALA A 63 -6.14 2.18 -0.99
C ALA A 63 -5.15 1.27 -0.26
N LYS A 64 -4.09 0.80 -0.92
CA LYS A 64 -3.26 -0.29 -0.37
C LYS A 64 -1.83 0.15 -0.09
N GLU A 65 -1.16 0.75 -1.07
CA GLU A 65 0.20 1.22 -0.93
C GLU A 65 0.26 2.44 0.00
N ASP A 66 -0.66 3.39 -0.15
CA ASP A 66 -0.73 4.60 0.67
C ASP A 66 -1.03 4.29 2.15
N PHE A 67 -1.94 3.35 2.42
CA PHE A 67 -2.28 2.97 3.80
C PHE A 67 -1.10 2.32 4.52
N ARG A 68 -0.37 1.41 3.87
CA ARG A 68 0.79 0.74 4.47
C ARG A 68 1.92 1.70 4.77
N ILE A 69 2.21 2.60 3.83
CA ILE A 69 3.23 3.64 4.02
C ILE A 69 2.85 4.55 5.19
N CYS A 70 1.60 5.02 5.23
CA CYS A 70 1.11 5.83 6.34
C CYS A 70 1.20 5.09 7.69
N LEU A 71 0.82 3.81 7.72
CA LEU A 71 0.84 3.00 8.93
C LEU A 71 2.28 2.69 9.39
N GLU A 72 3.20 2.48 8.46
CA GLU A 72 4.64 2.33 8.74
C GLU A 72 5.22 3.63 9.31
N LEU A 73 4.97 4.77 8.67
CA LEU A 73 5.38 6.09 9.17
C LEU A 73 4.78 6.39 10.55
N LEU A 74 3.52 6.04 10.77
CA LEU A 74 2.87 6.19 12.07
C LEU A 74 3.55 5.30 13.13
N SER A 75 3.91 4.07 12.78
CA SER A 75 4.62 3.16 13.69
C SER A 75 6.01 3.67 14.11
N GLN A 76 6.66 4.44 13.24
CA GLN A 76 7.99 5.02 13.47
C GLN A 76 7.92 6.30 14.32
N ASN A 77 6.89 7.13 14.13
CA ASN A 77 6.80 8.45 14.76
C ASN A 77 5.84 8.51 15.97
N HIS A 78 4.78 7.70 15.97
CA HIS A 78 3.70 7.70 16.98
C HIS A 78 3.17 6.29 17.24
N ILE A 79 3.99 5.46 17.92
CA ILE A 79 3.72 4.03 18.14
C ILE A 79 2.43 3.75 18.94
N ASP A 80 2.07 4.64 19.84
CA ASP A 80 0.85 4.60 20.66
C ASP A 80 -0.40 4.74 19.79
N ILE A 81 -0.42 5.72 18.88
CA ILE A 81 -1.51 5.89 17.91
C ILE A 81 -1.54 4.69 16.95
N ALA A 82 -0.37 4.24 16.48
CA ALA A 82 -0.29 3.08 15.61
C ALA A 82 -0.89 1.82 16.25
N ARG A 83 -0.65 1.57 17.55
CA ARG A 83 -1.29 0.47 18.30
C ARG A 83 -2.81 0.58 18.37
N ALA A 84 -3.34 1.79 18.55
CA ALA A 84 -4.79 2.00 18.53
C ALA A 84 -5.38 1.65 17.14
N VAL A 85 -4.70 2.10 16.08
CA VAL A 85 -5.12 1.84 14.69
C VAL A 85 -5.02 0.35 14.34
N LEU A 86 -3.98 -0.37 14.79
CA LEU A 86 -3.80 -1.81 14.54
C LEU A 86 -5.06 -2.62 14.88
N SER A 87 -5.73 -2.30 15.98
CA SER A 87 -6.93 -3.01 16.43
C SER A 87 -8.15 -2.76 15.52
N LEU A 88 -8.12 -1.69 14.73
CA LEU A 88 -9.19 -1.29 13.81
C LEU A 88 -8.98 -1.83 12.39
N VAL A 89 -7.75 -2.18 12.00
CA VAL A 89 -7.43 -2.68 10.66
C VAL A 89 -8.29 -3.89 10.25
N PRO A 90 -8.56 -4.88 11.12
CA PRO A 90 -9.44 -6.00 10.77
C PRO A 90 -10.88 -5.61 10.40
N GLU A 91 -11.38 -4.51 10.98
CA GLU A 91 -12.78 -4.06 10.85
C GLU A 91 -12.98 -3.18 9.61
N TYR A 92 -12.01 -2.30 9.31
CA TYR A 92 -12.12 -1.30 8.24
C TYR A 92 -11.19 -1.58 7.05
N GLY A 93 -10.27 -2.53 7.17
CA GLY A 93 -9.21 -2.78 6.20
C GLY A 93 -9.03 -4.27 5.88
N ARG A 94 -7.83 -4.62 5.37
CA ARG A 94 -7.47 -6.01 5.08
C ARG A 94 -6.48 -6.53 6.10
N TRP A 95 -6.67 -7.79 6.49
CA TRP A 95 -5.71 -8.53 7.32
C TRP A 95 -4.27 -8.53 6.75
N ASP A 96 -4.15 -8.52 5.43
CA ASP A 96 -2.86 -8.44 4.71
C ASP A 96 -2.05 -7.16 5.04
N ASP A 97 -2.70 -6.07 5.46
CA ASP A 97 -2.02 -4.80 5.75
C ASP A 97 -1.31 -4.83 7.11
N LEU A 98 -1.79 -5.64 8.06
CA LEU A 98 -1.10 -5.90 9.33
C LEU A 98 0.28 -6.53 9.10
N PHE A 99 0.40 -7.42 8.12
CA PHE A 99 1.66 -8.10 7.83
C PHE A 99 2.73 -7.18 7.24
N GLY A 100 2.34 -6.00 6.74
CA GLY A 100 3.29 -4.95 6.34
C GLY A 100 4.17 -4.48 7.48
N LEU A 101 3.68 -4.54 8.73
CA LEU A 101 4.37 -4.08 9.93
C LEU A 101 5.20 -5.16 10.63
N MET A 102 5.24 -6.38 10.10
CA MET A 102 5.93 -7.52 10.70
C MET A 102 7.45 -7.37 10.76
N LYS A 103 8.01 -6.35 10.09
CA LYS A 103 9.45 -6.04 10.09
C LYS A 103 9.82 -4.91 11.05
N GLY A 104 8.86 -4.33 11.77
CA GLY A 104 9.04 -3.14 12.60
C GLY A 104 8.67 -3.33 14.06
N ASN A 105 8.61 -2.22 14.79
CA ASN A 105 8.44 -2.15 16.25
C ASN A 105 7.08 -2.68 16.76
N LEU A 106 6.15 -2.99 15.86
CA LEU A 106 4.80 -3.48 16.15
C LEU A 106 4.61 -4.96 15.82
N GLN A 107 5.69 -5.68 15.50
CA GLN A 107 5.65 -7.10 15.17
C GLN A 107 4.90 -7.93 16.24
N ASP A 108 5.25 -7.76 17.51
CA ASP A 108 4.63 -8.51 18.61
C ASP A 108 3.13 -8.17 18.78
N ASP A 109 2.77 -6.91 18.57
CA ASP A 109 1.38 -6.44 18.62
C ASP A 109 0.56 -7.08 17.50
N VAL A 110 1.09 -7.10 16.27
CA VAL A 110 0.48 -7.78 15.12
C VAL A 110 0.34 -9.28 15.38
N PHE A 111 1.40 -9.95 15.86
CA PHE A 111 1.34 -11.37 16.20
C PHE A 111 0.27 -11.67 17.23
N LYS A 112 0.14 -10.81 18.25
CA LYS A 112 -0.88 -10.96 19.31
C LYS A 112 -2.29 -10.84 18.74
N ILE A 113 -2.55 -9.87 17.87
CA ILE A 113 -3.85 -9.66 17.22
C ILE A 113 -4.21 -10.91 16.38
N VAL A 114 -3.31 -11.33 15.49
CA VAL A 114 -3.52 -12.47 14.59
C VAL A 114 -3.73 -13.77 15.39
N LYS A 115 -2.88 -14.03 16.39
CA LYS A 115 -2.99 -15.23 17.24
C LYS A 115 -4.32 -15.28 17.99
N ASN A 116 -4.76 -14.15 18.54
CA ASN A 116 -6.03 -14.08 19.26
C ASN A 116 -7.21 -14.27 18.32
N GLN A 117 -7.17 -13.70 17.11
CA GLN A 117 -8.23 -13.88 16.13
C GLN A 117 -8.34 -15.33 15.67
N LEU A 118 -7.23 -15.99 15.32
CA LEU A 118 -7.26 -17.37 14.86
C LEU A 118 -7.75 -18.34 15.95
N LYS A 119 -7.44 -18.06 17.23
CA LYS A 119 -8.01 -18.82 18.35
C LYS A 119 -9.53 -18.66 18.42
N LYS A 120 -10.04 -17.43 18.28
CA LYS A 120 -11.48 -17.16 18.25
C LYS A 120 -12.15 -17.84 17.06
N ASP A 121 -11.55 -17.76 15.88
CA ASP A 121 -12.07 -18.39 14.67
C ASP A 121 -12.14 -19.91 14.82
N LYS A 122 -11.15 -20.55 15.46
CA LYS A 122 -11.19 -21.99 15.74
C LYS A 122 -12.34 -22.39 16.66
N ILE A 123 -12.58 -21.61 17.72
CA ILE A 123 -13.70 -21.84 18.64
C ILE A 123 -15.02 -21.65 17.90
N ASN A 124 -15.18 -20.53 17.19
CA ASN A 124 -16.38 -20.23 16.42
C ASN A 124 -16.67 -21.29 15.35
N MET A 125 -15.63 -21.80 14.68
CA MET A 125 -15.77 -22.87 13.69
C MET A 125 -16.32 -24.16 14.33
N ASN A 126 -15.82 -24.56 15.50
CA ASN A 126 -16.33 -25.73 16.23
C ASN A 126 -17.78 -25.53 16.71
N GLU A 127 -18.16 -24.28 17.00
CA GLU A 127 -19.50 -23.90 17.45
C GLU A 127 -20.46 -23.54 16.30
N ASN A 128 -20.07 -23.77 15.03
CA ASN A 128 -20.84 -23.38 13.84
C ASN A 128 -21.25 -21.88 13.80
N LYS A 129 -20.40 -21.00 14.35
CA LYS A 129 -20.53 -19.54 14.29
C LYS A 129 -19.70 -18.97 13.14
N SER A 130 -19.97 -17.70 12.80
CA SER A 130 -19.17 -16.98 11.81
C SER A 130 -17.72 -16.81 12.28
N ILE A 131 -16.79 -16.93 11.32
CA ILE A 131 -15.35 -16.75 11.52
C ILE A 131 -14.85 -15.55 10.73
N SER A 132 -13.72 -14.99 11.14
CA SER A 132 -13.08 -13.91 10.39
C SER A 132 -12.40 -14.40 9.11
N LEU A 133 -12.01 -13.47 8.26
CA LEU A 133 -11.18 -13.75 7.07
C LEU A 133 -9.67 -13.78 7.38
N CYS A 134 -9.25 -13.74 8.65
CA CYS A 134 -7.84 -13.69 9.04
C CYS A 134 -7.02 -14.80 8.38
N ALA A 135 -7.49 -16.05 8.44
CA ALA A 135 -6.78 -17.20 7.88
C ALA A 135 -6.58 -17.11 6.36
N LYS A 136 -7.53 -16.52 5.62
CA LYS A 136 -7.46 -16.35 4.17
C LYS A 136 -6.29 -15.46 3.73
N TRP A 137 -5.90 -14.52 4.58
CA TRP A 137 -4.89 -13.52 4.27
C TRP A 137 -3.52 -13.84 4.88
N MET A 138 -3.38 -14.96 5.57
CA MET A 138 -2.09 -15.39 6.12
C MET A 138 -1.05 -15.54 5.00
N PRO A 139 0.19 -15.05 5.20
CA PRO A 139 1.26 -15.31 4.25
C PRO A 139 1.48 -16.82 4.16
N SER A 140 1.57 -17.34 2.93
CA SER A 140 1.92 -18.75 2.72
C SER A 140 3.34 -19.01 3.25
N GLY A 141 3.59 -20.20 3.79
CA GLY A 141 4.85 -20.55 4.47
C GLY A 141 6.13 -20.23 3.68
N ASN A 142 6.04 -20.15 2.35
CA ASN A 142 7.14 -19.79 1.46
C ASN A 142 7.66 -18.34 1.65
N ILE A 143 6.86 -17.43 2.19
CA ILE A 143 7.25 -16.04 2.42
C ILE A 143 8.06 -15.91 3.73
N LEU A 144 7.80 -16.77 4.71
CA LEU A 144 8.48 -16.78 6.01
C LEU A 144 9.82 -17.55 5.95
N GLN A 145 9.96 -18.51 5.02
CA GLN A 145 11.16 -19.35 4.87
C GLN A 145 12.37 -18.60 4.26
N LYS A 146 12.17 -17.52 3.51
CA LYS A 146 13.25 -16.82 2.78
C LYS A 146 14.16 -15.90 3.63
N LYS A 147 14.08 -15.95 4.97
CA LYS A 147 14.78 -14.99 5.85
C LYS A 147 15.43 -15.60 7.11
N GLN A 148 15.77 -16.88 7.09
CA GLN A 148 16.73 -17.45 8.03
C GLN A 148 18.12 -17.70 7.41
N ASP A 149 18.25 -17.51 6.09
CA ASP A 149 19.53 -17.60 5.39
C ASP A 149 19.92 -16.20 4.88
N ASN A 150 20.51 -15.39 5.77
CA ASN A 150 21.49 -14.33 5.50
C ASN A 150 21.92 -13.67 6.80
#